data_AF-A0A2V9X4S1-F1
#
_entry.id   AF-A0A2V9X4S1-F1
#
_cell.length_a   1.000
_cell.length_b   1.000
_cell.length_c   1.000
_cell.angle_alpha   90.00
_cell.angle_beta   90.00
_cell.angle_gamma   90.00
#
_symmetry.space_group_name_H-M   'P 1'
#
loop_
_entity.id
_entity.type
_entity.pdbx_description
1 polymer ?
#
loop_
_entity_poly.entity_id
_entity_poly.type
_entity_poly.pdbx_seq_one_letter_code
_entity_poly.pdbx_strand_id
1 'polypeptide(L)'
;MVYVAFAGSSGAAGGYIDIFSENGTFLKQVAHGVPLNQPWGLAIAPRNFGPLSNTLLVSNNTNTGTINAFNSITGEFVGTIKDANGKAIHIDQLWGIEFGGGTANNGSSNQLFFTAGPDNNLAGTFGVIAFQ
;
A
#
# COMPACT_ATOMS: atom_id res chain seq x y z
N MET A 1 11.16 -3.33 13.39
CA MET A 1 9.79 -2.83 13.70
C MET A 1 8.81 -3.49 12.75
N VAL A 2 7.59 -3.78 13.19
CA VAL A 2 6.61 -4.58 12.45
C VAL A 2 5.33 -3.76 12.27
N TYR A 3 4.92 -3.54 11.02
CA TYR A 3 3.63 -2.93 10.71
C TYR A 3 2.55 -4.00 10.66
N VAL A 4 1.38 -3.72 11.23
CA VAL A 4 0.24 -4.62 11.24
C VAL A 4 -0.99 -3.86 10.72
N ALA A 5 -1.56 -4.36 9.62
CA ALA A 5 -2.79 -3.83 9.04
C ALA A 5 -4.00 -4.69 9.44
N PHE A 6 -5.11 -4.06 9.79
CA PHE A 6 -6.37 -4.77 10.07
C PHE A 6 -7.59 -3.86 9.84
N ALA A 7 -8.77 -4.47 9.73
CA ALA A 7 -10.04 -3.77 9.56
C ALA A 7 -11.17 -4.51 10.29
N GLY A 8 -12.32 -3.84 10.43
CA GLY A 8 -13.52 -4.46 10.97
C GLY A 8 -14.07 -5.54 10.03
N SER A 9 -14.57 -6.62 10.61
CA SER A 9 -15.14 -7.77 9.88
C SER A 9 -16.45 -7.47 9.15
N SER A 10 -17.06 -6.31 9.39
CA SER A 10 -18.30 -5.87 8.73
C SER A 10 -18.10 -5.46 7.27
N GLY A 11 -16.85 -5.33 6.79
CA GLY A 11 -16.55 -4.78 5.47
C GLY A 11 -16.79 -3.28 5.36
N ALA A 12 -17.05 -2.60 6.49
CA ALA A 12 -17.19 -1.15 6.52
C ALA A 12 -15.88 -0.47 6.08
N ALA A 13 -16.03 0.69 5.43
CA ALA A 13 -14.88 1.49 5.02
C ALA A 13 -14.04 1.90 6.23
N GLY A 14 -12.72 1.88 6.05
CA GLY A 14 -11.76 2.13 7.13
C GLY A 14 -10.77 0.99 7.30
N GLY A 15 -9.94 1.14 8.32
CA GLY A 15 -8.91 0.20 8.69
C GLY A 15 -7.97 0.84 9.68
N TYR A 16 -6.96 0.09 10.09
CA TYR A 16 -5.97 0.48 11.08
C TYR A 16 -4.61 -0.04 10.64
N ILE A 17 -3.58 0.77 10.87
CA ILE A 17 -2.18 0.39 10.76
C ILE A 17 -1.53 0.66 12.11
N ASP A 18 -1.06 -0.40 12.75
CA ASP A 18 -0.33 -0.33 14.01
C ASP A 18 1.15 -0.68 13.78
N ILE A 19 2.03 -0.23 14.68
CA ILE A 19 3.42 -0.65 14.75
C ILE A 19 3.66 -1.37 16.07
N PHE A 20 4.33 -2.52 15.95
CA PHE A 20 4.88 -3.28 17.05
C PHE A 20 6.42 -3.32 16.95
N SER A 21 7.09 -3.49 18.08
CA SER A 21 8.48 -3.96 18.08
C SER A 21 8.52 -5.45 17.70
N GLU A 22 9.70 -5.94 17.34
CA GLU A 22 9.88 -7.35 16.93
C GLU A 22 9.65 -8.35 18.06
N ASN A 23 9.69 -7.91 19.33
CA ASN A 23 9.28 -8.73 20.47
C ASN A 23 7.77 -8.67 20.77
N GLY A 24 6.96 -8.04 19.90
CA GLY A 24 5.51 -7.97 20.01
C GLY A 24 4.96 -6.86 20.91
N THR A 25 5.80 -5.92 21.37
CA THR A 25 5.31 -4.76 22.15
C THR A 25 4.61 -3.77 21.23
N PHE A 26 3.36 -3.42 21.52
CA PHE A 26 2.66 -2.35 20.82
C PHE A 26 3.40 -1.02 21.01
N LEU A 27 3.74 -0.35 19.91
CA LEU A 27 4.42 0.94 19.95
C LEU A 27 3.44 2.08 19.74
N LYS A 28 2.64 2.03 18.67
CA LYS A 28 1.63 3.04 18.35
C LYS A 28 0.69 2.60 17.23
N GLN A 29 -0.46 3.26 17.16
CA GLN A 29 -1.28 3.31 15.95
C GLN A 29 -0.75 4.42 15.04
N VAL A 30 -0.46 4.09 13.77
CA VAL A 30 0.07 5.01 12.77
C VAL A 30 -1.06 5.68 12.02
N ALA A 31 -2.01 4.91 11.50
CA ALA A 31 -3.09 5.45 10.70
C ALA A 31 -4.36 4.67 10.98
N HIS A 32 -5.51 5.34 10.91
CA HIS A 32 -6.81 4.70 11.03
C HIS A 32 -7.90 5.44 10.26
N GLY A 33 -8.99 4.74 9.94
CA GLY A 33 -10.12 5.30 9.20
C GLY A 33 -9.78 5.64 7.75
N VAL A 34 -10.56 6.54 7.15
CA VAL A 34 -10.33 6.95 5.75
C VAL A 34 -9.01 7.72 5.60
N PRO A 35 -8.24 7.54 4.51
CA PRO A 35 -8.61 6.83 3.28
C PRO A 35 -8.27 5.33 3.28
N LEU A 36 -7.91 4.72 4.41
CA LEU A 36 -7.78 3.27 4.49
C LEU A 36 -9.15 2.62 4.27
N ASN A 37 -9.14 1.50 3.56
CA ASN A 37 -10.31 0.65 3.40
C ASN A 37 -9.87 -0.78 3.16
N GLN A 38 -10.06 -1.65 4.16
CA GLN A 38 -9.54 -3.02 4.14
C GLN A 38 -8.03 -3.04 3.77
N PRO A 39 -7.17 -2.35 4.55
CA PRO A 39 -5.75 -2.25 4.22
C PRO A 39 -5.10 -3.64 4.26
N TRP A 40 -4.24 -3.92 3.28
CA TRP A 40 -3.63 -5.25 3.12
C TRP A 40 -2.12 -5.19 2.94
N GLY A 41 -1.66 -4.76 1.76
CA GLY A 41 -0.26 -4.69 1.40
C GLY A 41 0.40 -3.44 1.96
N LEU A 42 1.66 -3.58 2.37
CA LEU A 42 2.46 -2.53 2.99
C LEU A 42 3.84 -2.49 2.34
N ALA A 43 4.31 -1.32 1.91
CA ALA A 43 5.65 -1.13 1.36
C ALA A 43 6.22 0.23 1.74
N ILE A 44 7.51 0.30 2.09
CA ILE A 44 8.19 1.57 2.29
C ILE A 44 8.73 2.06 0.95
N ALA A 45 8.23 3.23 0.50
CA ALA A 45 8.69 3.85 -0.73
C ALA A 45 10.17 4.24 -0.64
N PRO A 46 11.02 3.80 -1.58
CA PRO A 46 12.41 4.20 -1.60
C PRO A 46 12.55 5.68 -1.94
N ARG A 47 13.73 6.23 -1.64
CA ARG A 47 14.04 7.66 -1.84
C ARG A 47 13.85 8.17 -3.28
N ASN A 48 13.92 7.27 -4.25
CA ASN A 48 13.83 7.54 -5.69
C ASN A 48 12.51 7.07 -6.31
N PHE A 49 11.45 6.88 -5.52
CA PHE A 49 10.14 6.48 -6.06
C PHE A 49 9.46 7.62 -6.82
N GLY A 50 9.53 8.86 -6.32
CA GLY A 50 8.89 10.03 -6.92
C GLY A 50 8.26 10.93 -5.85
N PRO A 51 7.09 11.55 -6.13
CA PRO A 51 6.41 12.44 -5.18
C PRO A 51 6.05 11.80 -3.83
N LEU A 52 5.95 10.46 -3.79
CA LEU A 52 5.62 9.68 -2.60
C LEU A 52 6.84 8.97 -2.00
N SER A 53 8.07 9.37 -2.35
CA SER A 53 9.30 8.80 -1.78
C SER A 53 9.32 8.87 -0.24
N ASN A 54 9.90 7.84 0.39
CA ASN A 54 10.06 7.70 1.85
C ASN A 54 8.75 7.59 2.67
N THR A 55 7.61 7.40 2.00
CA THR A 55 6.33 7.17 2.65
C THR A 55 6.07 5.68 2.88
N LEU A 56 5.19 5.37 3.84
CA LEU A 56 4.54 4.07 3.94
C LEU A 56 3.39 4.02 2.94
N LEU A 57 3.51 3.15 1.94
CA LEU A 57 2.44 2.83 1.01
C LEU A 57 1.58 1.70 1.59
N VAL A 58 0.27 1.88 1.48
CA VAL A 58 -0.75 0.93 1.94
C VAL A 58 -1.73 0.67 0.80
N SER A 59 -1.90 -0.59 0.41
CA SER A 59 -2.95 -0.97 -0.53
C SER A 59 -4.28 -1.20 0.18
N ASN A 60 -5.38 -0.78 -0.45
CA ASN A 60 -6.75 -1.07 -0.02
C ASN A 60 -7.29 -2.27 -0.83
N ASN A 61 -7.65 -3.35 -0.15
CA ASN A 61 -8.23 -4.55 -0.76
C ASN A 61 -9.74 -4.39 -0.93
N THR A 62 -10.14 -3.73 -2.02
CA THR A 62 -11.54 -3.49 -2.38
C THR A 62 -11.73 -3.66 -3.88
N ASN A 63 -12.98 -3.72 -4.35
CA ASN A 63 -13.28 -3.76 -5.78
C ASN A 63 -12.77 -2.54 -6.58
N THR A 64 -12.37 -1.47 -5.89
CA THR A 64 -11.77 -0.25 -6.48
C THR A 64 -10.53 0.15 -5.70
N GLY A 65 -9.66 -0.82 -5.38
CA GLY A 65 -8.50 -0.67 -4.53
C GLY A 65 -7.56 0.46 -4.96
N THR A 66 -7.13 1.26 -3.99
CA THR A 66 -6.17 2.35 -4.17
C THR A 66 -4.89 2.05 -3.39
N ILE A 67 -3.79 2.74 -3.73
CA ILE A 67 -2.57 2.74 -2.91
C ILE A 67 -2.39 4.13 -2.31
N ASN A 68 -2.43 4.20 -0.99
CA ASN A 68 -2.35 5.43 -0.20
C ASN A 68 -1.00 5.52 0.52
N ALA A 69 -0.40 6.70 0.47
CA ALA A 69 0.87 7.02 1.11
C ALA A 69 0.63 7.75 2.43
N PHE A 70 1.35 7.32 3.46
CA PHE A 70 1.34 7.91 4.79
C PHE A 70 2.77 8.20 5.23
N ASN A 71 2.97 9.24 6.03
CA ASN A 71 4.22 9.42 6.73
C ASN A 71 4.38 8.26 7.73
N SER A 72 5.46 7.48 7.61
CA SER A 72 5.70 6.29 8.44
C SER A 72 5.94 6.61 9.94
N ILE A 73 6.26 7.87 10.25
CA ILE A 73 6.51 8.35 11.61
C ILE A 73 5.27 9.05 12.16
N THR A 74 4.71 10.04 11.47
CA THR A 74 3.58 10.81 12.01
C THR A 74 2.24 10.14 11.75
N GLY A 75 2.15 9.27 10.75
CA GLY A 75 0.90 8.66 10.33
C GLY A 75 0.03 9.55 9.43
N GLU A 76 0.48 10.77 9.15
CA GLU A 76 -0.25 11.71 8.32
C GLU A 76 -0.39 11.20 6.89
N PHE A 77 -1.58 11.34 6.32
CA PHE A 77 -1.81 11.03 4.92
C PHE A 77 -1.06 12.01 4.01
N VAL A 78 -0.27 11.48 3.08
CA VAL A 78 0.55 12.25 2.13
C VAL A 78 -0.14 12.35 0.77
N GLY A 79 -0.76 11.27 0.30
CA GLY A 79 -1.43 11.26 -0.99
C GLY A 79 -1.78 9.86 -1.50
N THR A 80 -2.49 9.79 -2.61
CA THR A 80 -2.83 8.53 -3.31
C THR A 80 -1.99 8.42 -4.57
N ILE A 81 -1.56 7.20 -4.94
CA ILE A 81 -0.93 6.94 -6.23
C ILE A 81 -1.88 7.33 -7.37
N LYS A 82 -1.36 8.08 -8.33
CA LYS A 82 -2.11 8.62 -9.46
C LYS A 82 -1.45 8.24 -10.80
N ASP A 83 -2.27 8.20 -11.84
CA ASP A 83 -1.83 8.10 -13.22
C ASP A 83 -1.23 9.42 -13.73
N ALA A 84 -0.72 9.40 -14.96
CA ALA A 84 -0.12 10.58 -15.61
C ALA A 84 -1.09 11.76 -15.80
N ASN A 85 -2.40 11.53 -15.71
CA ASN A 85 -3.44 12.57 -15.79
C ASN A 85 -3.84 13.10 -14.40
N GLY A 86 -3.19 12.62 -13.33
CA GLY A 86 -3.48 13.02 -11.96
C GLY A 86 -4.70 12.32 -11.34
N LYS A 87 -5.26 11.30 -12.00
CA LYS A 87 -6.37 10.49 -11.47
C LYS A 87 -5.85 9.35 -10.62
N ALA A 88 -6.52 9.04 -9.51
CA ALA A 88 -6.14 7.90 -8.67
C ALA A 88 -6.14 6.60 -9.48
N ILE A 89 -5.09 5.80 -9.32
CA ILE A 89 -5.06 4.45 -9.89
C ILE A 89 -5.97 3.56 -9.04
N HIS A 90 -6.91 2.90 -9.70
CA HIS A 90 -7.79 1.92 -9.09
C HIS A 90 -7.48 0.52 -9.64
N ILE A 91 -7.32 -0.44 -8.75
CA ILE A 91 -7.03 -1.84 -9.06
C ILE A 91 -8.05 -2.69 -8.30
N ASP A 92 -8.82 -3.48 -9.04
CA ASP A 92 -9.83 -4.38 -8.47
C ASP A 92 -9.16 -5.45 -7.58
N GLN A 93 -9.60 -5.55 -6.32
CA GLN A 93 -9.17 -6.54 -5.34
C GLN A 93 -7.63 -6.59 -5.19
N LEU A 94 -7.04 -5.42 -4.95
CA LEU A 94 -5.60 -5.23 -4.78
C LEU A 94 -5.09 -5.89 -3.49
N TRP A 95 -4.07 -6.74 -3.59
CA TRP A 95 -3.46 -7.46 -2.47
C TRP A 95 -2.07 -6.92 -2.14
N GLY A 96 -1.03 -7.70 -2.45
CA GLY A 96 0.35 -7.39 -2.09
C GLY A 96 0.92 -6.27 -2.95
N ILE A 97 1.79 -5.49 -2.34
CA ILE A 97 2.62 -4.49 -3.01
C ILE A 97 4.06 -4.64 -2.50
N GLU A 98 5.05 -4.49 -3.37
CA GLU A 98 6.47 -4.64 -3.01
C GLU A 98 7.34 -3.87 -4.01
N PHE A 99 8.46 -3.32 -3.56
CA PHE A 99 9.41 -2.66 -4.46
C PHE A 99 10.36 -3.67 -5.10
N GLY A 100 10.79 -3.36 -6.32
CA GLY A 100 11.81 -4.15 -7.00
C GLY A 100 13.12 -4.22 -6.21
N GLY A 101 13.85 -5.33 -6.35
CA GLY A 101 15.10 -5.56 -5.61
C GLY A 101 16.33 -4.87 -6.21
N GLY A 102 16.17 -4.12 -7.30
CA GLY A 102 17.25 -3.35 -7.93
C GLY A 102 18.12 -4.14 -8.91
N THR A 103 17.66 -5.31 -9.36
CA THR A 103 18.39 -6.15 -10.34
C THR A 103 17.53 -6.46 -11.55
N ALA A 104 18.15 -6.91 -12.65
CA ALA A 104 17.43 -7.32 -13.84
C ALA A 104 16.40 -8.45 -13.60
N ASN A 105 16.63 -9.28 -12.57
CA ASN A 105 15.77 -10.43 -12.27
C ASN A 105 14.60 -10.11 -11.33
N ASN A 106 14.58 -8.94 -10.69
CA ASN A 106 13.54 -8.58 -9.70
C ASN A 106 13.13 -7.11 -9.75
N GLY A 107 13.32 -6.45 -10.90
CA GLY A 107 12.88 -5.08 -11.14
C GLY A 107 13.78 -4.01 -10.52
N SER A 108 13.63 -2.79 -11.01
CA SER A 108 14.33 -1.60 -10.48
C SER A 108 13.78 -1.20 -9.11
N SER A 109 14.60 -0.58 -8.28
CA SER A 109 14.20 -0.24 -6.91
C SER A 109 13.02 0.73 -6.83
N ASN A 110 12.80 1.57 -7.84
CA ASN A 110 11.68 2.51 -7.91
C ASN A 110 10.44 1.95 -8.62
N GLN A 111 10.40 0.65 -8.92
CA GLN A 111 9.24 -0.02 -9.47
C GLN A 111 8.43 -0.66 -8.35
N LEU A 112 7.18 -0.23 -8.18
CA LEU A 112 6.24 -0.81 -7.24
C LEU A 112 5.44 -1.91 -7.94
N PHE A 113 5.72 -3.16 -7.61
CA PHE A 113 4.98 -4.31 -8.10
C PHE A 113 3.73 -4.53 -7.25
N PHE A 114 2.68 -5.08 -7.87
CA PHE A 114 1.47 -5.46 -7.16
C PHE A 114 0.89 -6.77 -7.65
N THR A 115 0.13 -7.43 -6.77
CA THR A 115 -0.75 -8.54 -7.10
C THR A 115 -2.20 -8.16 -6.80
N ALA A 116 -3.12 -8.63 -7.62
CA ALA A 116 -4.54 -8.44 -7.43
C ALA A 116 -5.31 -9.71 -7.79
N GLY A 117 -6.48 -9.89 -7.17
CA GLY A 117 -7.40 -11.01 -7.41
C GLY A 117 -8.76 -10.54 -7.90
N PRO A 118 -8.87 -9.98 -9.11
CA PRO A 118 -10.14 -9.52 -9.68
C PRO A 118 -11.18 -10.65 -9.80
N ASP A 119 -12.42 -10.26 -10.04
CA ASP A 119 -13.54 -11.21 -10.19
C ASP A 119 -13.65 -12.18 -9.00
N ASN A 120 -13.47 -11.64 -7.79
CA ASN A 120 -13.46 -12.41 -6.54
C ASN A 120 -12.43 -13.56 -6.55
N ASN A 121 -11.21 -13.24 -6.98
CA ASN A 121 -10.07 -14.16 -7.09
C ASN A 121 -10.21 -15.25 -8.17
N LEU A 122 -11.16 -15.11 -9.09
CA LEU A 122 -11.25 -15.99 -10.28
C LEU A 122 -10.26 -15.58 -11.38
N ALA A 123 -9.73 -14.36 -11.31
CA ALA A 123 -8.65 -13.88 -12.15
C ALA A 123 -7.44 -13.45 -11.29
N GLY A 124 -6.27 -13.37 -11.93
CA GLY A 124 -5.04 -12.89 -11.31
C GLY A 124 -4.43 -11.77 -12.15
N THR A 125 -4.09 -10.66 -11.52
CA THR A 125 -3.32 -9.58 -12.15
C THR A 125 -2.01 -9.37 -11.40
N PHE A 126 -0.92 -9.34 -12.16
CA PHE A 126 0.38 -8.89 -11.70
C PHE A 126 0.79 -7.69 -12.54
N GLY A 127 1.23 -6.61 -11.89
CA GLY A 127 1.57 -5.38 -12.58
C GLY A 127 2.65 -4.59 -11.86
N VAL A 128 3.05 -3.49 -12.50
CA VAL A 128 4.08 -2.58 -12.02
C VAL A 128 3.63 -1.13 -12.18
N ILE A 129 3.89 -0.31 -11.16
CA ILE A 129 3.68 1.13 -11.16
C ILE A 129 5.04 1.79 -11.00
N ALA A 130 5.35 2.74 -11.89
CA ALA A 130 6.56 3.54 -11.82
C ALA A 130 6.24 4.98 -12.20
N PHE A 131 6.85 5.94 -11.51
CA PHE A 131 6.87 7.32 -11.95
C PHE A 131 7.88 7.48 -13.08
N GLN A 132 7.51 8.25 -14.10
CA GLN A 132 8.36 8.64 -15.23
C GLN A 132 8.83 10.08 -15.08
#